data_AF-Q2G2I5-F1
#
_entry.id   AF-Q2G2I5-F1
#
_cell.length_a   1.000
_cell.length_b   1.000
_cell.length_c   1.000
_cell.angle_alpha   90.00
_cell.angle_beta   90.00
_cell.angle_gamma   90.00
#
_symmetry.space_group_name_H-M   'P 1'
#
loop_
_entity.id
_entity.type
_entity.pdbx_description
1 polymer ?
#
loop_
_entity_poly.entity_id
_entity_poly.type
_entity_poly.pdbx_seq_one_letter_code
_entity_poly.pdbx_strand_id
1 'polypeptide(L)'
;MELLVLAIGFIILIAPVTGVATLGFTIAMDESSSGRGSSSSLLGLVQFLFGGVASPLVGVKGEDNPIPYIIIIIATAVILIILQIYNMKVFKTNR
;
A
#
# COMPACT_ATOMS: atom_id res chain seq x y z
N MET A 1 1.72 -24.29 15.83
CA MET A 1 0.77 -23.23 16.28
C MET A 1 1.28 -21.84 15.94
N GLU A 2 2.56 -21.53 16.19
CA GLU A 2 3.14 -20.20 15.93
C GLU A 2 2.97 -19.72 14.49
N LEU A 3 3.28 -20.56 13.50
CA LEU A 3 3.11 -20.21 12.08
C LEU A 3 1.64 -19.88 11.72
N LEU A 4 0.68 -20.55 12.35
CA LEU A 4 -0.75 -20.30 12.12
C LEU A 4 -1.17 -18.94 12.70
N VAL A 5 -0.72 -18.62 13.91
CA VAL A 5 -0.98 -17.31 14.54
C VAL A 5 -0.34 -16.19 13.70
N LEU A 6 0.90 -16.40 13.26
CA LEU A 6 1.60 -15.47 12.35
C LEU A 6 0.81 -15.30 11.05
N ALA A 7 0.44 -16.40 10.38
CA ALA A 7 -0.30 -16.35 9.12
C ALA A 7 -1.65 -15.62 9.24
N ILE A 8 -2.41 -15.88 10.30
CA ILE A 8 -3.67 -15.18 10.57
C ILE A 8 -3.41 -13.68 10.78
N GLY A 9 -2.39 -13.34 11.57
CA GLY A 9 -1.99 -11.95 11.82
C GLY A 9 -1.61 -11.21 10.53
N PHE A 10 -0.80 -11.86 9.68
CA PHE A 10 -0.47 -11.34 8.36
C PHE A 10 -1.73 -11.18 7.51
N ILE A 11 -2.57 -12.20 7.35
CA ILE A 11 -3.79 -12.11 6.53
C ILE A 11 -4.64 -10.90 6.91
N ILE A 12 -4.86 -10.67 8.21
CA ILE A 12 -5.64 -9.51 8.69
C ILE A 12 -4.95 -8.19 8.31
N LEU A 13 -3.62 -8.13 8.41
CA LEU A 13 -2.84 -6.95 8.08
C LEU A 13 -2.82 -6.63 6.57
N ILE A 14 -2.64 -7.63 5.70
CA ILE A 14 -2.53 -7.45 4.24
C ILE A 14 -3.86 -7.48 3.49
N ALA A 15 -4.94 -8.06 4.05
CA ALA A 15 -6.23 -8.13 3.37
C ALA A 15 -6.77 -6.77 2.87
N PRO A 16 -6.70 -5.67 3.65
CA PRO A 16 -7.12 -4.36 3.18
C PRO A 16 -6.23 -3.80 2.06
N VAL A 17 -4.95 -4.17 2.04
CA VAL A 17 -3.96 -3.63 1.10
C VAL A 17 -4.31 -4.01 -0.34
N THR A 18 -4.75 -5.25 -0.57
CA THR A 18 -5.21 -5.69 -1.91
C THR A 18 -6.42 -4.89 -2.40
N GLY A 19 -7.38 -4.61 -1.52
CA GLY A 19 -8.55 -3.80 -1.86
C GLY A 19 -8.18 -2.36 -2.25
N VAL A 20 -7.33 -1.70 -1.45
CA VAL A 20 -6.89 -0.33 -1.72
C VAL A 20 -6.05 -0.25 -2.99
N ALA A 21 -5.13 -1.20 -3.21
CA ALA A 21 -4.25 -1.21 -4.38
C ALA A 21 -5.02 -1.41 -5.70
N THR A 22 -5.99 -2.34 -5.71
CA THR A 22 -6.82 -2.62 -6.90
C THR A 22 -7.71 -1.43 -7.25
N LEU A 23 -8.41 -0.85 -6.27
CA LEU A 23 -9.24 0.34 -6.49
C LEU A 23 -8.42 1.54 -6.96
N GLY A 24 -7.26 1.78 -6.34
CA GLY A 24 -6.36 2.85 -6.76
C GLY A 24 -5.87 2.68 -8.19
N PHE A 25 -5.54 1.46 -8.59
CA PHE A 25 -5.15 1.15 -9.97
C PHE A 25 -6.30 1.41 -10.96
N THR A 26 -7.52 0.98 -10.64
CA THR A 26 -8.69 1.21 -11.48
C THR A 26 -8.99 2.70 -11.65
N ILE A 27 -8.98 3.48 -10.56
CA ILE A 27 -9.21 4.94 -10.61
C ILE A 27 -8.13 5.62 -11.46
N ALA A 28 -6.86 5.27 -11.28
CA ALA A 28 -5.76 5.82 -12.08
C ALA A 28 -5.86 5.46 -13.57
N MET A 29 -6.39 4.27 -13.90
CA MET A 29 -6.61 3.84 -15.28
C MET A 29 -7.87 4.44 -15.90
N ASP A 30 -8.86 4.82 -15.11
CA ASP A 30 -10.05 5.49 -15.61
C ASP A 30 -9.71 6.89 -16.16
N GLU A 31 -8.80 7.60 -15.48
CA GLU A 31 -8.28 8.91 -15.91
C GLU A 31 -7.38 8.83 -17.17
N SER A 32 -6.89 7.64 -17.53
CA SER A 32 -6.08 7.44 -18.73
C SER A 32 -6.95 7.39 -20.00
N SER A 33 -7.00 8.51 -20.73
CA SER A 33 -7.80 8.66 -21.96
C SER A 33 -7.16 8.05 -23.20
N SER A 34 -5.83 8.05 -23.30
CA SER A 34 -5.07 7.59 -24.47
C SER A 34 -3.88 6.73 -24.06
N GLY A 35 -3.64 5.64 -24.80
CA GLY A 35 -2.51 4.76 -24.52
C GLY A 35 -2.65 3.93 -23.23
N ARG A 36 -3.86 3.46 -22.90
CA ARG A 36 -4.17 2.69 -21.67
C ARG A 36 -3.19 1.56 -21.38
N GLY A 37 -2.70 0.87 -22.42
CA GLY A 37 -1.64 -0.14 -22.29
C GLY A 37 -0.34 0.43 -21.70
N SER A 38 0.19 1.50 -22.28
CA SER A 38 1.39 2.19 -21.78
C SER A 38 1.17 2.83 -20.41
N SER A 39 -0.02 3.37 -20.13
CA SER A 39 -0.34 3.90 -18.80
C SER A 39 -0.35 2.79 -17.74
N SER A 40 -0.90 1.62 -18.07
CA SER A 40 -0.91 0.47 -17.15
C SER A 40 0.48 -0.10 -16.88
N SER A 41 1.36 -0.15 -17.90
CA SER A 41 2.73 -0.64 -17.73
C SER A 41 3.59 0.33 -16.93
N LEU A 42 3.43 1.65 -17.14
CA LEU A 42 4.10 2.66 -16.33
C LEU A 42 3.58 2.64 -14.89
N LEU A 43 2.27 2.52 -14.68
CA LEU A 43 1.71 2.40 -13.33
C LEU A 43 2.23 1.13 -12.63
N GLY A 44 2.29 0.01 -13.33
CA GLY A 44 2.91 -1.22 -12.83
C GLY A 44 4.41 -1.07 -12.52
N LEU A 45 5.16 -0.36 -13.37
CA LEU A 45 6.57 -0.04 -13.14
C LEU A 45 6.75 0.80 -11.88
N VAL A 46 5.92 1.82 -11.69
CA VAL A 46 5.96 2.67 -10.49
C VAL A 46 5.67 1.84 -9.24
N GLN A 47 4.65 0.98 -9.26
CA GLN A 47 4.36 0.07 -8.14
C GLN A 47 5.53 -0.88 -7.85
N PHE A 48 6.16 -1.43 -8.89
CA PHE A 48 7.33 -2.29 -8.75
C PHE A 48 8.53 -1.53 -8.16
N LEU A 49 8.80 -0.31 -8.62
CA LEU A 49 9.88 0.52 -8.07
C LEU A 49 9.66 0.81 -6.59
N PHE A 50 8.45 1.21 -6.18
CA PHE A 50 8.14 1.43 -4.77
C PHE A 50 8.26 0.14 -3.95
N GLY A 51 7.77 -0.99 -4.45
CA GLY A 51 7.92 -2.29 -3.79
C GLY A 51 9.38 -2.71 -3.65
N GLY A 52 10.18 -2.53 -4.71
CA GLY A 52 11.61 -2.85 -4.73
C GLY A 52 12.44 -1.98 -3.79
N VAL A 53 12.09 -0.69 -3.65
CA VAL A 53 12.74 0.20 -2.66
C VAL A 53 12.28 -0.14 -1.25
N ALA A 54 10.99 -0.41 -1.03
CA ALA A 54 10.46 -0.68 0.31
C ALA A 54 10.85 -2.07 0.85
N SER A 55 11.06 -3.07 -0.01
CA SER A 55 11.33 -4.45 0.42
C SER A 55 12.65 -4.63 1.20
N PRO A 56 13.78 -3.99 0.85
CA PRO A 56 14.97 -4.04 1.69
C PRO A 56 14.80 -3.29 3.01
N LEU A 57 13.94 -2.26 3.04
CA LEU A 57 13.73 -1.42 4.22
C LEU A 57 13.14 -2.18 5.41
N VAL A 58 12.31 -3.21 5.16
CA VAL A 58 11.73 -4.02 6.25
C VAL A 58 12.76 -4.90 6.95
N GLY A 59 13.89 -5.21 6.30
CA GLY A 59 14.94 -6.11 6.78
C GLY A 59 16.26 -5.44 7.15
N VAL A 60 16.32 -4.11 7.24
CA VAL A 60 17.59 -3.36 7.45
C VAL A 60 18.35 -3.72 8.73
N LYS A 61 17.67 -4.25 9.75
CA LYS A 61 18.29 -4.72 11.02
C LYS A 61 18.47 -6.24 11.08
N GLY A 62 18.39 -6.93 9.94
CA GLY A 62 18.41 -8.38 9.86
C GLY A 62 17.06 -9.02 10.24
N GLU A 63 17.04 -10.35 10.25
CA GLU A 63 15.84 -11.17 10.45
C GLU A 63 15.42 -11.25 11.93
N ASP A 64 16.35 -11.07 12.86
CA ASP A 64 16.12 -11.19 14.30
C ASP A 64 15.44 -9.96 14.94
N ASN A 65 15.36 -8.85 14.20
CA ASN A 65 14.84 -7.59 14.71
C ASN A 65 13.57 -7.16 13.96
N PRO A 66 12.35 -7.36 14.52
CA PRO A 66 11.10 -6.96 13.87
C PRO A 66 10.84 -5.45 13.91
N ILE A 67 11.71 -4.67 14.57
CA ILE A 67 11.56 -3.22 14.78
C ILE A 67 11.37 -2.44 13.46
N PRO A 68 12.18 -2.63 12.40
CA PRO A 68 11.99 -1.89 11.15
C PRO A 68 10.63 -2.15 10.52
N TYR A 69 10.18 -3.41 10.51
CA TYR A 69 8.87 -3.80 10.01
C TYR A 69 7.73 -3.11 10.77
N ILE A 70 7.79 -3.10 12.11
CA ILE A 70 6.78 -2.43 12.96
C ILE A 70 6.76 -0.92 12.69
N ILE A 71 7.93 -0.27 12.58
CA ILE A 71 8.02 1.16 12.28
C ILE A 71 7.37 1.48 10.94
N ILE A 72 7.62 0.66 9.91
CA ILE A 72 7.06 0.85 8.57
C ILE A 72 5.53 0.71 8.62
N ILE A 73 4.99 -0.31 9.29
CA ILE A 73 3.54 -0.48 9.44
C ILE A 73 2.91 0.75 10.12
N ILE A 74 3.48 1.20 11.23
CA ILE A 74 2.94 2.35 11.98
C ILE A 74 3.00 3.61 11.12
N ALA A 75 4.13 3.86 10.45
CA ALA A 75 4.29 5.01 9.57
C ALA A 75 3.28 4.98 8.41
N THR A 76 3.13 3.83 7.74
CA THR A 76 2.14 3.64 6.67
C THR A 76 0.72 3.84 7.18
N ALA A 77 0.37 3.30 8.36
CA ALA A 77 -0.96 3.47 8.95
C ALA A 77 -1.26 4.95 9.24
N VAL A 78 -0.31 5.69 9.82
CA VAL A 78 -0.47 7.13 10.08
C VAL A 78 -0.65 7.91 8.78
N ILE A 79 0.15 7.62 7.75
CA ILE A 79 0.02 8.26 6.44
C ILE A 79 -1.37 7.98 5.83
N LEU A 80 -1.84 6.73 5.88
CA LEU A 80 -3.16 6.36 5.38
C LEU A 80 -4.28 7.08 6.13
N ILE A 81 -4.18 7.22 7.45
CA ILE A 81 -5.18 7.95 8.25
C ILE A 81 -5.19 9.44 7.86
N ILE A 82 -4.01 10.06 7.69
CA ILE A 82 -3.90 11.47 7.27
C ILE A 82 -4.51 11.66 5.88
N LEU A 83 -4.16 10.78 4.93
CA LEU A 83 -4.70 10.82 3.57
C LEU A 83 -6.22 10.60 3.57
N GLN A 84 -6.74 9.71 4.41
CA GLN A 84 -8.17 9.47 4.55
C GLN A 84 -8.90 10.69 5.11
N ILE A 85 -8.34 11.37 6.12
CA ILE A 85 -8.90 12.61 6.66
C ILE A 85 -8.90 13.72 5.60
N TYR A 86 -7.82 13.83 4.82
CA TYR A 86 -7.72 14.79 3.73
C TYR A 86 -8.75 14.50 2.63
N ASN A 87 -8.86 13.24 2.20
CA ASN A 87 -9.86 12.79 1.24
C ASN A 87 -11.27 13.12 1.73
N MET A 88 -11.61 12.81 2.98
CA MET A 88 -12.89 13.17 3.56
C MET A 88 -13.14 14.69 3.53
N LYS A 89 -12.15 15.53 3.81
CA LYS A 89 -12.31 17.00 3.74
C LYS A 89 -12.54 17.49 2.32
N VAL A 90 -11.79 16.95 1.35
CA VAL A 90 -11.90 17.37 -0.06
C VAL A 90 -13.22 16.91 -0.68
N PHE A 91 -13.64 15.66 -0.46
CA PHE A 91 -14.85 15.10 -1.09
C PHE A 91 -16.14 15.38 -0.32
N LYS A 92 -16.07 15.75 0.97
CA LYS A 92 -17.27 16.20 1.72
C LYS A 92 -17.84 17.53 1.20
N THR A 93 -17.12 18.25 0.33
CA THR A 93 -17.61 19.52 -0.24
C THR A 93 -18.70 19.37 -1.32
N ASN A 94 -19.06 18.16 -1.76
CA ASN A 94 -20.03 17.95 -2.85
C ASN A 94 -21.10 16.88 -2.55
N ARG A 95 -21.49 16.70 -1.28
CA ARG A 95 -22.78 16.07 -0.91
C ARG A 95 -23.56 17.05 -0.06
#